data_AF-A0A1G6GW17-F1
#
_entry.id   AF-A0A1G6GW17-F1
#
_cell.length_a   1.000
_cell.length_b   1.000
_cell.length_c   1.000
_cell.angle_alpha   90.00
_cell.angle_beta   90.00
_cell.angle_gamma   90.00
#
_symmetry.space_group_name_H-M   'P 1'
#
loop_
_entity.id
_entity.type
_entity.pdbx_description
1 polymer ?
#
loop_
_entity_poly.entity_id
_entity_poly.type
_entity_poly.pdbx_seq_one_letter_code
_entity_poly.pdbx_strand_id
1 'polypeptide(L)'
;MATTAGRGILALGVIGVLLVSGVILAVVVDPFTRQPMTVGPATEWSARVLLVLGVAWVGIGMVSARTRLVRRPGAAAARATWIASSRPWRARESSLGLLPLDRWLMILVPGGILVATRIAQAPRDGLWSVGLAILGWLVFAVAVRLLLGRRSPWPIIAAVGGAIVLRCVVALVAVSLSGPGGVWPELWSSPALRTLYVTVAFALVAWVFVVAGWSLAAQLGPRRATGVALAGMGVAYALPAATIAVVGARNALRSWNEQIGVLPWDLARLTGVREGVFPVEVVATTALIGAMVTLVGILLALPKRAAGRVR
;
A
#
# COMPACT_ATOMS: atom_id res chain seq x y z
N MET A 1 -23.19 18.49 7.36
CA MET A 1 -21.95 18.00 8.01
C MET A 1 -22.19 16.55 8.42
N ALA A 2 -21.45 15.57 7.87
CA ALA A 2 -21.59 14.18 8.31
C ALA A 2 -21.11 14.06 9.77
N THR A 3 -21.95 13.53 10.66
CA THR A 3 -21.58 13.20 12.03
C THR A 3 -20.44 12.19 12.05
N THR A 4 -19.72 12.08 13.17
CA THR A 4 -18.66 11.08 13.36
C THR A 4 -19.15 9.66 13.07
N ALA A 5 -20.41 9.36 13.40
CA ALA A 5 -21.09 8.12 13.04
C ALA A 5 -21.22 7.92 11.53
N GLY A 6 -21.67 8.95 10.79
CA GLY A 6 -21.80 8.89 9.32
C GLY A 6 -20.47 8.62 8.61
N ARG A 7 -19.35 9.18 9.10
CA ARG A 7 -18.02 8.88 8.55
C ARG A 7 -17.56 7.45 8.85
N GLY A 8 -17.93 6.91 10.01
CA GLY A 8 -17.66 5.52 10.36
C GLY A 8 -18.39 4.53 9.46
N ILE A 9 -19.68 4.76 9.20
CA ILE A 9 -20.49 3.92 8.30
C ILE A 9 -19.91 3.95 6.88
N LEU A 10 -19.56 5.12 6.36
CA LEU A 10 -18.94 5.26 5.05
C LEU A 10 -17.59 4.52 4.97
N ALA A 11 -16.78 4.56 6.03
CA ALA A 11 -15.54 3.80 6.11
C ALA A 11 -15.77 2.29 6.03
N LEU A 12 -16.75 1.77 6.77
CA LEU A 12 -17.12 0.36 6.73
C LEU A 12 -17.65 -0.05 5.35
N GLY A 13 -18.48 0.80 4.72
CA GLY A 13 -18.96 0.57 3.36
C GLY A 13 -17.81 0.50 2.35
N VAL A 14 -16.85 1.42 2.42
CA VAL A 14 -15.67 1.40 1.55
C VAL A 14 -14.82 0.15 1.79
N ILE A 15 -14.59 -0.23 3.04
CA ILE A 15 -13.87 -1.49 3.37
C ILE A 15 -14.62 -2.69 2.76
N GLY A 16 -15.94 -2.74 2.89
CA GLY A 16 -16.77 -3.79 2.27
C GLY A 16 -16.58 -3.87 0.75
N VAL A 17 -16.63 -2.72 0.06
CA VAL A 17 -16.38 -2.64 -1.39
C VAL A 17 -14.97 -3.10 -1.75
N LEU A 18 -13.96 -2.71 -0.98
CA LEU A 18 -12.57 -3.12 -1.21
C LEU A 18 -12.37 -4.62 -1.02
N LEU A 19 -13.03 -5.21 -0.02
CA LEU A 19 -12.99 -6.66 0.22
C LEU A 19 -13.71 -7.42 -0.89
N VAL A 20 -14.92 -7.00 -1.29
CA VAL A 20 -15.64 -7.62 -2.42
C VAL A 20 -14.82 -7.54 -3.70
N SER A 21 -14.23 -6.38 -3.99
CA SER A 21 -13.34 -6.20 -5.15
C SER A 21 -12.11 -7.12 -5.07
N GLY A 22 -11.55 -7.29 -3.86
CA GLY A 22 -10.45 -8.21 -3.60
C GLY A 22 -10.83 -9.69 -3.82
N VAL A 23 -12.05 -10.09 -3.45
CA VAL A 23 -12.56 -11.44 -3.72
C VAL A 23 -12.72 -11.66 -5.23
N ILE A 24 -13.35 -10.71 -5.93
CA ILE A 24 -13.50 -10.78 -7.40
C ILE A 24 -12.13 -10.90 -8.06
N LEU A 25 -11.17 -10.05 -7.67
CA LEU A 25 -9.81 -10.10 -8.18
C LEU A 25 -9.16 -11.47 -7.90
N ALA A 26 -9.27 -11.98 -6.68
CA ALA A 26 -8.68 -13.25 -6.27
C ALA A 26 -9.28 -14.48 -7.01
N VAL A 27 -10.55 -14.40 -7.42
CA VAL A 27 -11.24 -15.46 -8.17
C VAL A 27 -10.94 -15.37 -9.66
N VAL A 28 -10.91 -14.16 -10.23
CA VAL A 28 -10.65 -13.93 -11.66
C VAL A 28 -9.19 -14.17 -12.01
N VAL A 29 -8.28 -13.76 -11.12
CA VAL A 29 -6.84 -13.93 -11.32
C VAL A 29 -6.45 -15.28 -10.74
N ASP A 30 -6.40 -16.34 -11.56
CA ASP A 30 -6.06 -17.70 -11.11
C ASP A 30 -4.69 -17.72 -10.40
N PRO A 31 -4.66 -17.90 -9.06
CA PRO A 31 -3.42 -17.98 -8.30
C PRO A 31 -2.94 -19.42 -8.07
N PHE A 32 -3.64 -20.45 -8.59
CA PHE A 32 -3.38 -21.89 -8.39
C PHE A 32 -2.08 -22.39 -9.03
N THR A 33 -1.41 -21.59 -9.85
CA THR A 33 -0.27 -22.05 -10.66
C THR A 33 1.10 -21.70 -10.10
N ARG A 34 1.20 -21.07 -8.93
CA ARG A 34 2.51 -20.80 -8.31
C ARG A 34 3.06 -22.08 -7.69
N GLN A 35 4.28 -22.46 -8.12
CA GLN A 35 5.10 -23.28 -7.25
C GLN A 35 5.47 -22.43 -6.01
N PRO A 36 5.22 -22.93 -4.80
CA PRO A 36 5.57 -22.21 -3.58
C PRO A 36 7.09 -22.04 -3.55
N MET A 37 7.55 -20.79 -3.61
CA MET A 37 8.95 -20.47 -3.36
C MET A 37 9.20 -20.60 -1.86
N THR A 38 10.08 -21.51 -1.48
CA THR A 38 10.58 -21.62 -0.13
C THR A 38 11.63 -20.54 0.11
N VAL A 39 11.55 -19.88 1.25
CA VAL A 39 12.60 -18.96 1.69
C VAL A 39 13.69 -19.71 2.42
N GLY A 40 14.93 -19.24 2.26
CA GLY A 40 15.99 -19.65 3.16
C GLY A 40 15.68 -19.26 4.62
N PRO A 41 16.22 -19.99 5.61
CA PRO A 41 15.92 -19.79 7.02
C PRO A 41 16.27 -18.38 7.54
N ALA A 42 17.29 -17.73 6.96
CA ALA A 42 17.66 -16.36 7.31
C ALA A 42 16.56 -15.34 6.96
N THR A 43 15.96 -15.46 5.78
CA THR A 43 14.87 -14.59 5.31
C THR A 43 13.61 -14.81 6.14
N GLU A 44 13.32 -16.07 6.48
CA GLU A 44 12.20 -16.43 7.34
C GLU A 44 12.31 -15.79 8.73
N TRP A 45 13.45 -15.96 9.40
CA TRP A 45 13.69 -15.35 10.72
C TRP A 45 13.67 -13.83 10.66
N SER A 46 14.25 -13.23 9.61
CA SER A 46 14.16 -11.79 9.39
C SER A 46 12.70 -11.34 9.27
N ALA A 47 11.88 -12.08 8.53
CA ALA A 47 10.45 -11.78 8.40
C ALA A 47 9.69 -11.94 9.73
N ARG A 48 10.04 -12.93 10.57
CA ARG A 48 9.46 -13.09 11.91
C ARG A 48 9.80 -11.92 12.82
N VAL A 49 11.06 -11.48 12.84
CA VAL A 49 11.49 -10.30 13.63
C VAL A 49 10.75 -9.05 13.15
N LEU A 50 10.69 -8.81 11.84
CA LEU A 50 9.95 -7.68 11.26
C LEU A 50 8.45 -7.76 11.55
N LEU A 51 7.87 -8.97 11.55
CA LEU A 51 6.46 -9.19 11.88
C LEU A 51 6.20 -8.80 13.33
N VAL A 52 7.04 -9.23 14.26
CA VAL A 52 6.93 -8.86 15.68
C VAL A 52 7.04 -7.34 15.84
N LEU A 53 7.97 -6.69 15.16
CA LEU A 53 8.11 -5.22 15.20
C LEU A 53 6.87 -4.50 14.64
N GLY A 54 6.33 -4.97 13.50
CA GLY A 54 5.12 -4.41 12.90
C GLY A 54 3.88 -4.60 13.77
N VAL A 55 3.70 -5.79 14.34
CA VAL A 55 2.60 -6.10 15.27
C VAL A 55 2.75 -5.27 16.55
N ALA A 56 3.96 -5.14 17.09
CA ALA A 56 4.23 -4.30 18.26
C ALA A 56 3.87 -2.83 17.98
N TRP A 57 4.26 -2.28 16.82
CA TRP A 57 3.91 -0.91 16.43
C TRP A 57 2.39 -0.70 16.37
N VAL A 58 1.67 -1.62 15.72
CA VAL A 58 0.20 -1.58 15.63
C VAL A 58 -0.44 -1.73 17.01
N GLY A 59 0.03 -2.68 17.81
CA GLY A 59 -0.46 -2.95 19.17
C GLY A 59 -0.26 -1.76 20.10
N ILE A 60 0.93 -1.16 20.11
CA ILE A 60 1.22 0.07 20.85
C ILE A 60 0.28 1.18 20.39
N GLY A 61 0.07 1.35 19.08
CA GLY A 61 -0.87 2.34 18.54
C GLY A 61 -2.32 2.12 18.99
N MET A 62 -2.78 0.87 18.99
CA MET A 62 -4.13 0.50 19.42
C MET A 62 -4.34 0.72 20.93
N VAL A 63 -3.38 0.29 21.76
CA VAL A 63 -3.45 0.43 23.23
C VAL A 63 -3.34 1.90 23.64
N SER A 64 -2.40 2.65 23.07
CA SER A 64 -2.23 4.09 23.34
C SER A 64 -3.41 4.93 22.82
N ALA A 65 -4.17 4.46 21.83
CA ALA A 65 -5.40 5.13 21.42
C ALA A 65 -6.52 5.02 22.47
N ARG A 66 -6.48 3.99 23.33
CA ARG A 66 -7.49 3.71 24.37
C ARG A 66 -7.07 4.14 25.77
N THR A 67 -5.77 4.41 25.98
CA THR A 67 -5.19 4.64 27.32
C THR A 67 -4.41 5.96 27.38
N ARG A 68 -4.02 6.38 28.59
CA ARG A 68 -3.15 7.56 28.81
C ARG A 68 -1.66 7.28 28.56
N LEU A 69 -1.28 6.17 27.90
CA LEU A 69 0.11 5.79 27.60
C LEU A 69 0.88 6.76 26.68
N VAL A 70 0.24 7.85 26.24
CA VAL A 70 0.76 8.87 25.30
C VAL A 70 2.01 9.61 25.83
N ARG A 71 2.38 9.44 27.11
CA ARG A 71 3.55 10.10 27.71
C ARG A 71 4.90 9.45 27.39
N ARG A 72 4.94 8.25 26.79
CA ARG A 72 6.21 7.60 26.42
C ARG A 72 6.63 7.95 24.99
N PRO A 73 7.93 8.22 24.73
CA PRO A 73 8.41 8.51 23.38
C PRO A 73 8.08 7.36 22.42
N GLY A 74 7.61 7.68 21.21
CA GLY A 74 7.20 6.70 20.19
C GLY A 74 5.76 6.19 20.32
N ALA A 75 5.18 6.17 21.53
CA ALA A 75 3.78 5.76 21.71
C ALA A 75 2.82 6.75 21.04
N ALA A 76 3.14 8.05 21.06
CA ALA A 76 2.35 9.08 20.39
C ALA A 76 2.41 8.93 18.85
N ALA A 77 3.57 8.59 18.28
CA ALA A 77 3.73 8.29 16.87
C ALA A 77 2.91 7.06 16.43
N ALA A 78 3.04 5.96 17.17
CA ALA A 78 2.28 4.73 16.91
C ALA A 78 0.77 4.99 17.01
N ARG A 79 0.32 5.72 18.04
CA ARG A 79 -1.08 6.17 18.19
C ARG A 79 -1.54 6.98 16.99
N ALA A 80 -0.73 7.95 16.57
CA ALA A 80 -1.07 8.84 15.47
C ALA A 80 -1.27 8.05 14.18
N THR A 81 -0.37 7.12 13.88
CA THR A 81 -0.46 6.25 12.70
C THR A 81 -1.67 5.31 12.75
N TRP A 82 -1.96 4.70 13.91
CA TRP A 82 -3.13 3.84 14.10
C TRP A 82 -4.46 4.58 13.94
N ILE A 83 -4.61 5.75 14.58
CA ILE A 83 -5.83 6.55 14.49
C ILE A 83 -6.00 7.09 13.07
N ALA A 84 -4.93 7.58 12.45
CA ALA A 84 -5.00 8.15 11.12
C ALA A 84 -5.24 7.09 10.03
N SER A 85 -4.80 5.85 10.22
CA SER A 85 -5.08 4.77 9.26
C SER A 85 -6.48 4.17 9.43
N SER A 86 -7.00 4.07 10.66
CA SER A 86 -8.35 3.54 10.93
C SER A 86 -9.46 4.58 10.80
N ARG A 87 -9.15 5.85 11.10
CA ARG A 87 -10.06 6.99 11.12
C ARG A 87 -9.38 8.21 10.48
N PRO A 88 -9.10 8.17 9.16
CA PRO A 88 -8.27 9.18 8.49
C PRO A 88 -8.86 10.60 8.52
N TRP A 89 -10.17 10.75 8.72
CA TRP A 89 -10.77 12.06 8.96
C TRP A 89 -10.32 12.73 10.27
N ARG A 90 -9.71 11.98 11.20
CA ARG A 90 -9.09 12.49 12.45
C ARG A 90 -7.56 12.62 12.36
N ALA A 91 -6.96 12.39 11.19
CA ALA A 91 -5.51 12.41 11.02
C ALA A 91 -4.86 13.74 11.42
N ARG A 92 -5.58 14.86 11.24
CA ARG A 92 -5.10 16.18 11.68
C ARG A 92 -5.01 16.22 13.20
N GLU A 93 -6.08 15.87 13.91
CA GLU A 93 -6.13 15.84 15.38
C GLU A 93 -5.06 14.92 15.96
N SER A 94 -4.81 13.78 15.33
CA SER A 94 -3.86 12.78 15.85
C SER A 94 -2.39 13.17 15.66
N SER A 95 -2.09 14.16 14.84
CA SER A 95 -0.72 14.64 14.56
C SER A 95 -0.36 15.95 15.26
N LEU A 96 -1.30 16.56 16.00
CA LEU A 96 -1.06 17.77 16.77
C LEU A 96 -0.25 17.46 18.04
N GLY A 97 0.69 18.34 18.39
CA GLY A 97 1.45 18.24 19.64
C GLY A 97 2.53 17.13 19.67
N LEU A 98 2.84 16.51 18.51
CA LEU A 98 3.88 15.50 18.43
C LEU A 98 5.28 16.09 18.66
N LEU A 99 6.06 15.39 19.47
CA LEU A 99 7.47 15.70 19.71
C LEU A 99 8.31 15.50 18.43
N PRO A 100 9.48 16.14 18.31
CA PRO A 100 10.36 15.95 17.16
C PRO A 100 10.76 14.48 16.92
N LEU A 101 11.01 13.73 18.00
CA LEU A 101 11.33 12.30 17.91
C LEU A 101 10.14 11.50 17.34
N ASP A 102 8.92 11.77 17.79
CA ASP A 102 7.73 11.07 17.31
C ASP A 102 7.51 11.30 15.81
N ARG A 103 7.79 12.51 15.33
CA ARG A 103 7.73 12.86 13.90
C ARG A 103 8.71 12.03 13.07
N TRP A 104 9.94 11.86 13.57
CA TRP A 104 10.92 10.99 12.92
C TRP A 104 10.48 9.53 12.95
N LEU A 105 9.98 9.03 14.09
CA LEU A 105 9.50 7.65 14.20
C LEU A 105 8.32 7.35 13.27
N MET A 106 7.45 8.32 13.00
CA MET A 106 6.36 8.18 12.02
C MET A 106 6.85 7.98 10.58
N ILE A 107 8.09 8.36 10.27
CA ILE A 107 8.70 8.16 8.95
C ILE A 107 9.57 6.90 8.98
N LEU A 108 10.48 6.83 9.96
CA LEU A 108 11.50 5.78 10.05
C LEU A 108 10.88 4.40 10.29
N VAL A 109 9.87 4.27 11.15
CA VAL A 109 9.29 2.95 11.45
C VAL A 109 8.47 2.42 10.26
N PRO A 110 7.46 3.13 9.73
CA PRO A 110 6.74 2.65 8.55
C PRO A 110 7.63 2.51 7.31
N GLY A 111 8.54 3.46 7.08
CA GLY A 111 9.48 3.41 5.95
C GLY A 111 10.48 2.26 6.06
N GLY A 112 11.06 2.06 7.23
CA GLY A 112 11.98 0.96 7.53
C GLY A 112 11.31 -0.40 7.41
N ILE A 113 10.12 -0.56 7.99
CA ILE A 113 9.33 -1.80 7.85
C ILE A 113 8.99 -2.06 6.39
N LEU A 114 8.57 -1.04 5.63
CA LEU A 114 8.27 -1.18 4.20
C LEU A 114 9.48 -1.66 3.40
N VAL A 115 10.62 -0.98 3.54
CA VAL A 115 11.86 -1.32 2.80
C VAL A 115 12.32 -2.72 3.19
N ALA A 116 12.39 -3.03 4.48
CA ALA A 116 12.82 -4.33 4.96
C ALA A 116 11.87 -5.45 4.52
N THR A 117 10.55 -5.20 4.53
CA THR A 117 9.55 -6.14 3.99
C THR A 117 9.79 -6.37 2.50
N ARG A 118 10.04 -5.31 1.71
CA ARG A 118 10.31 -5.45 0.27
C ARG A 118 11.58 -6.24 -0.02
N ILE A 119 12.64 -6.03 0.76
CA ILE A 119 13.88 -6.80 0.65
C ILE A 119 13.62 -8.27 1.01
N ALA A 120 12.89 -8.54 2.10
CA ALA A 120 12.54 -9.91 2.51
C ALA A 120 11.68 -10.63 1.46
N GLN A 121 10.87 -9.90 0.70
CA GLN A 121 10.07 -10.43 -0.40
C GLN A 121 10.87 -10.64 -1.69
N ALA A 122 12.07 -10.10 -1.85
CA ALA A 122 12.83 -10.09 -3.09
C ALA A 122 14.17 -10.85 -2.97
N PRO A 123 14.17 -12.20 -3.09
CA PRO A 123 15.39 -12.98 -3.03
C PRO A 123 16.31 -12.66 -4.23
N ARG A 124 17.57 -12.35 -3.91
CA ARG A 124 18.78 -12.08 -4.73
C ARG A 124 18.62 -11.24 -6.01
N ASP A 125 17.85 -11.65 -7.01
CA ASP A 125 17.74 -10.99 -8.32
C ASP A 125 16.53 -10.02 -8.42
N GLY A 126 15.68 -10.00 -7.39
CA GLY A 126 14.49 -9.15 -7.30
C GLY A 126 14.73 -7.70 -6.89
N LEU A 127 15.96 -7.26 -6.57
CA LEU A 127 16.22 -5.93 -5.96
C LEU A 127 15.79 -4.74 -6.84
N TRP A 128 15.79 -4.92 -8.17
CA TRP A 128 15.28 -3.91 -9.10
C TRP A 128 13.81 -3.55 -8.83
N SER A 129 12.99 -4.57 -8.55
CA SER A 129 11.58 -4.37 -8.20
C SER A 129 11.39 -3.64 -6.87
N VAL A 130 12.32 -3.85 -5.92
CA VAL A 130 12.35 -3.12 -4.63
C VAL A 130 12.65 -1.66 -4.90
N GLY A 131 13.66 -1.38 -5.73
CA GLY A 131 14.00 -0.02 -6.17
C GLY A 131 12.82 0.69 -6.82
N LEU A 132 12.12 0.04 -7.75
CA LEU A 132 10.94 0.59 -8.41
C LEU A 132 9.78 0.83 -7.43
N ALA A 133 9.55 -0.08 -6.49
CA ALA A 133 8.52 0.09 -5.47
C ALA A 133 8.85 1.29 -4.57
N ILE A 134 10.08 1.42 -4.11
CA ILE A 134 10.54 2.55 -3.28
C ILE A 134 10.45 3.86 -4.08
N LEU A 135 10.89 3.86 -5.34
CA LEU A 135 10.78 5.02 -6.22
C LEU A 135 9.32 5.46 -6.39
N GLY A 136 8.39 4.53 -6.58
CA GLY A 136 6.96 4.85 -6.64
C GLY A 136 6.44 5.54 -5.38
N TRP A 137 6.85 5.07 -4.20
CA TRP A 137 6.51 5.72 -2.92
C TRP A 137 7.15 7.10 -2.78
N LEU A 138 8.40 7.27 -3.20
CA LEU A 138 9.10 8.56 -3.15
C LEU A 138 8.46 9.57 -4.09
N VAL A 139 8.14 9.18 -5.33
CA VAL A 139 7.42 10.02 -6.30
C VAL A 139 6.07 10.44 -5.74
N PHE A 140 5.32 9.50 -5.14
CA PHE A 140 4.05 9.82 -4.48
C PHE A 140 4.25 10.82 -3.33
N ALA A 141 5.23 10.60 -2.46
CA ALA A 141 5.52 11.49 -1.33
C ALA A 141 5.91 12.90 -1.79
N VAL A 142 6.74 13.02 -2.83
CA VAL A 142 7.14 14.30 -3.44
C VAL A 142 5.92 14.99 -4.05
N ALA A 143 5.10 14.29 -4.83
CA ALA A 143 3.89 14.86 -5.43
C ALA A 143 2.92 15.40 -4.36
N VAL A 144 2.67 14.62 -3.31
CA VAL A 144 1.86 15.04 -2.15
C VAL A 144 2.48 16.28 -1.47
N ARG A 145 3.80 16.28 -1.26
CA ARG A 145 4.53 17.40 -0.62
C ARG A 145 4.37 18.68 -1.43
N LEU A 146 4.50 18.61 -2.74
CA LEU A 146 4.33 19.74 -3.66
C LEU A 146 2.89 20.26 -3.62
N LEU A 147 1.89 19.38 -3.66
CA LEU A 147 0.47 19.76 -3.63
C LEU A 147 0.01 20.37 -2.30
N LEU A 148 0.60 19.94 -1.19
CA LEU A 148 0.35 20.50 0.14
C LEU A 148 0.93 21.92 0.29
N GLY A 149 2.06 22.22 -0.37
CA GLY A 149 2.71 23.53 -0.30
C GLY A 149 3.19 23.87 1.11
N ARG A 150 2.71 24.97 1.72
CA ARG A 150 3.10 25.35 3.10
C ARG A 150 2.34 24.61 4.20
N ARG A 151 1.40 23.73 3.84
CA ARG A 151 0.57 22.97 4.81
C ARG A 151 1.37 21.83 5.46
N SER A 152 0.91 21.41 6.64
CA SER A 152 1.56 20.36 7.43
C SER A 152 1.41 18.98 6.76
N PRO A 153 2.52 18.23 6.52
CA PRO A 153 2.47 16.89 5.93
C PRO A 153 2.18 15.77 6.95
N TRP A 154 2.26 16.05 8.25
CA TRP A 154 2.15 15.05 9.31
C TRP A 154 0.84 14.23 9.30
N PRO A 155 -0.34 14.80 8.99
CA PRO A 155 -1.59 14.03 8.92
C PRO A 155 -1.55 12.91 7.87
N ILE A 156 -1.04 13.20 6.67
CA ILE A 156 -0.96 12.20 5.60
C ILE A 156 0.14 11.17 5.88
N ILE A 157 1.28 11.60 6.43
CA ILE A 157 2.35 10.68 6.87
C ILE A 157 1.80 9.70 7.91
N ALA A 158 1.01 10.17 8.88
CA ALA A 158 0.36 9.31 9.87
C ALA A 158 -0.56 8.27 9.21
N ALA A 159 -1.46 8.74 8.35
CA ALA A 159 -2.48 7.91 7.72
C ALA A 159 -1.87 6.83 6.83
N VAL A 160 -0.99 7.25 5.92
CA VAL A 160 -0.32 6.38 4.97
C VAL A 160 0.66 5.44 5.69
N GLY A 161 1.43 5.95 6.64
CA GLY A 161 2.37 5.14 7.43
C GLY A 161 1.67 4.01 8.18
N GLY A 162 0.55 4.30 8.86
CA GLY A 162 -0.22 3.26 9.55
C GLY A 162 -0.81 2.22 8.59
N ALA A 163 -1.34 2.63 7.44
CA ALA A 163 -1.87 1.71 6.44
C ALA A 163 -0.78 0.85 5.79
N ILE A 164 0.40 1.42 5.54
CA ILE A 164 1.58 0.69 5.05
C ILE A 164 2.02 -0.38 6.05
N VAL A 165 2.10 -0.06 7.35
CA VAL A 165 2.50 -1.05 8.37
C VAL A 165 1.49 -2.21 8.42
N LEU A 166 0.19 -1.94 8.38
CA LEU A 166 -0.84 -2.99 8.33
C LEU A 166 -0.66 -3.91 7.12
N ARG A 167 -0.41 -3.33 5.94
CA ARG A 167 -0.09 -4.08 4.72
C ARG A 167 1.18 -4.92 4.88
N CYS A 168 2.23 -4.34 5.47
CA CYS A 168 3.49 -5.05 5.68
C CYS A 168 3.32 -6.21 6.67
N VAL A 169 2.53 -6.05 7.74
CA VAL A 169 2.21 -7.15 8.67
C VAL A 169 1.58 -8.32 7.93
N VAL A 170 0.57 -8.09 7.09
CA VAL A 170 -0.06 -9.17 6.28
C VAL A 170 0.94 -9.83 5.33
N ALA A 171 1.77 -9.02 4.66
CA ALA A 171 2.86 -9.51 3.81
C ALA A 171 3.90 -10.34 4.57
N LEU A 172 4.26 -9.93 5.78
CA LEU A 172 5.27 -10.59 6.62
C LEU A 172 4.75 -11.88 7.24
N VAL A 173 3.46 -11.99 7.59
CA VAL A 173 2.85 -13.25 8.01
C VAL A 173 3.12 -14.34 6.97
N ALA A 174 2.84 -14.04 5.70
CA ALA A 174 3.12 -14.91 4.57
C ALA A 174 4.59 -15.37 4.52
N VAL A 175 5.53 -14.41 4.48
CA VAL A 175 6.98 -14.72 4.38
C VAL A 175 7.50 -15.46 5.61
N SER A 176 7.01 -15.11 6.80
CA SER A 176 7.43 -15.72 8.08
C SER A 176 7.02 -17.19 8.23
N LEU A 177 6.04 -17.62 7.43
CA LEU A 177 5.50 -18.98 7.38
C LEU A 177 5.97 -19.76 6.15
N SER A 178 6.93 -19.22 5.38
CA SER A 178 7.40 -19.78 4.10
C SER A 178 8.69 -20.60 4.18
N GLY A 179 9.15 -20.93 5.39
CA GLY A 179 10.36 -21.73 5.61
C GLY A 179 10.25 -23.21 5.23
N PRO A 180 11.34 -23.99 5.38
CA PRO A 180 11.40 -25.42 5.01
C PRO A 180 10.36 -26.33 5.68
N GLY A 181 9.78 -25.91 6.82
CA GLY A 181 8.66 -26.59 7.50
C GLY A 181 7.43 -25.69 7.67
N GLY A 182 7.33 -24.62 6.87
CA GLY A 182 6.27 -23.62 7.00
C GLY A 182 4.97 -23.99 6.28
N VAL A 183 3.87 -23.38 6.68
CA VAL A 183 2.51 -23.62 6.14
C VAL A 183 2.26 -22.98 4.76
N TRP A 184 3.28 -22.38 4.15
CA TRP A 184 3.14 -21.70 2.87
C TRP A 184 2.63 -22.60 1.73
N PRO A 185 3.10 -23.85 1.55
CA PRO A 185 2.49 -24.76 0.59
C PRO A 185 1.01 -25.03 0.88
N GLU A 186 0.61 -25.11 2.15
CA GLU A 186 -0.79 -25.30 2.58
C GLU A 186 -1.67 -24.07 2.28
N LEU A 187 -1.12 -22.86 2.43
CA LEU A 187 -1.81 -21.63 2.05
C LEU A 187 -2.14 -21.62 0.56
N TRP A 188 -1.20 -22.05 -0.29
CA TRP A 188 -1.39 -22.04 -1.74
C TRP A 188 -2.20 -23.23 -2.25
N SER A 189 -2.21 -24.35 -1.51
CA SER A 189 -3.06 -25.51 -1.82
C SER A 189 -4.52 -25.29 -1.45
N SER A 190 -4.81 -24.49 -0.41
CA SER A 190 -6.18 -24.15 0.00
C SER A 190 -6.75 -22.95 -0.80
N PRO A 191 -7.80 -23.15 -1.63
CA PRO A 191 -8.45 -22.08 -2.37
C PRO A 191 -8.96 -20.94 -1.47
N ALA A 192 -9.50 -21.31 -0.30
CA ALA A 192 -10.13 -20.38 0.62
C ALA A 192 -9.11 -19.48 1.32
N LEU A 193 -8.04 -20.04 1.88
CA LEU A 193 -7.02 -19.27 2.59
C LEU A 193 -6.29 -18.31 1.67
N ARG A 194 -6.03 -18.73 0.44
CA ARG A 194 -5.40 -17.89 -0.56
C ARG A 194 -6.28 -16.75 -1.02
N THR A 195 -7.56 -17.03 -1.31
CA THR A 195 -8.55 -16.00 -1.66
C THR A 195 -8.65 -14.97 -0.54
N LEU A 196 -8.70 -15.42 0.72
CA LEU A 196 -8.71 -14.55 1.89
C LEU A 196 -7.44 -13.67 1.95
N TYR A 197 -6.26 -14.26 1.77
CA TYR A 197 -4.99 -13.54 1.79
C TYR A 197 -4.91 -12.47 0.70
N VAL A 198 -5.19 -12.82 -0.56
CA VAL A 198 -5.16 -11.88 -1.70
C VAL A 198 -6.18 -10.77 -1.50
N THR A 199 -7.38 -11.12 -1.03
CA THR A 199 -8.45 -10.15 -0.74
C THR A 199 -8.00 -9.11 0.28
N VAL A 200 -7.49 -9.57 1.43
CA VAL A 200 -7.03 -8.67 2.51
C VAL A 200 -5.85 -7.83 2.04
N ALA A 201 -4.89 -8.45 1.35
CA ALA A 201 -3.69 -7.76 0.93
C ALA A 201 -3.97 -6.71 -0.17
N PHE A 202 -4.90 -6.99 -1.09
CA PHE A 202 -5.43 -6.02 -2.06
C PHE A 202 -6.17 -4.87 -1.35
N ALA A 203 -7.10 -5.20 -0.46
CA ALA A 203 -7.89 -4.20 0.26
C ALA A 203 -6.99 -3.25 1.04
N LEU A 204 -5.92 -3.75 1.67
CA LEU A 204 -4.93 -2.93 2.36
C LEU A 204 -4.12 -2.03 1.41
N VAL A 205 -3.86 -2.42 0.16
CA VAL A 205 -3.24 -1.51 -0.83
C VAL A 205 -4.17 -0.37 -1.15
N ALA A 206 -5.39 -0.70 -1.55
CA ALA A 206 -6.38 0.28 -1.93
C ALA A 206 -6.69 1.22 -0.76
N TRP A 207 -6.72 0.68 0.46
CA TRP A 207 -6.89 1.45 1.68
C TRP A 207 -5.83 2.53 1.86
N VAL A 208 -4.56 2.31 1.47
CA VAL A 208 -3.52 3.36 1.55
C VAL A 208 -3.93 4.61 0.77
N PHE A 209 -4.49 4.44 -0.43
CA PHE A 209 -4.95 5.56 -1.25
C PHE A 209 -6.22 6.21 -0.70
N VAL A 210 -7.14 5.41 -0.12
CA VAL A 210 -8.34 5.93 0.56
C VAL A 210 -7.95 6.81 1.74
N VAL A 211 -7.06 6.34 2.63
CA VAL A 211 -6.62 7.12 3.80
C VAL A 211 -5.80 8.34 3.40
N ALA A 212 -5.02 8.26 2.31
CA ALA A 212 -4.34 9.43 1.76
C ALA A 212 -5.34 10.49 1.30
N GLY A 213 -6.37 10.10 0.52
CA GLY A 213 -7.43 11.02 0.10
C GLY A 213 -8.19 11.62 1.27
N TRP A 214 -8.63 10.82 2.23
CA TRP A 214 -9.44 11.32 3.36
C TRP A 214 -8.65 12.19 4.33
N SER A 215 -7.36 11.90 4.55
CA SER A 215 -6.49 12.75 5.37
C SER A 215 -6.18 14.10 4.71
N LEU A 216 -6.16 14.15 3.38
CA LEU A 216 -5.95 15.38 2.61
C LEU A 216 -7.22 16.21 2.41
N ALA A 217 -8.41 15.61 2.49
CA ALA A 217 -9.67 16.29 2.21
C ALA A 217 -9.90 17.53 3.08
N ALA A 218 -9.49 17.49 4.35
CA ALA A 218 -9.58 18.63 5.27
C ALA A 218 -8.61 19.78 4.93
N GLN A 219 -7.56 19.52 4.15
CA GLN A 219 -6.50 20.48 3.83
C GLN A 219 -6.60 21.04 2.40
N LEU A 220 -7.03 20.21 1.45
CA LEU A 220 -7.06 20.52 0.02
C LEU A 220 -8.49 20.63 -0.54
N GLY A 221 -9.51 20.25 0.25
CA GLY A 221 -10.87 20.05 -0.21
C GLY A 221 -11.09 18.67 -0.85
N PRO A 222 -12.35 18.19 -0.92
CA PRO A 222 -12.66 16.81 -1.32
C PRO A 222 -12.20 16.50 -2.76
N ARG A 223 -12.47 17.40 -3.71
CA ARG A 223 -12.06 17.23 -5.12
C ARG A 223 -10.56 16.99 -5.27
N ARG A 224 -9.73 17.88 -4.71
CA ARG A 224 -8.28 17.82 -4.88
C ARG A 224 -7.70 16.62 -4.18
N ALA A 225 -8.23 16.28 -3.01
CA ALA A 225 -7.80 15.11 -2.25
C ALA A 225 -8.13 13.79 -2.97
N THR A 226 -9.32 13.68 -3.58
CA THR A 226 -9.65 12.56 -4.48
C THR A 226 -8.69 12.51 -5.67
N GLY A 227 -8.37 13.68 -6.25
CA GLY A 227 -7.39 13.78 -7.32
C GLY A 227 -6.01 13.21 -6.94
N VAL A 228 -5.52 13.54 -5.74
CA VAL A 228 -4.24 12.99 -5.24
C VAL A 228 -4.29 11.47 -5.06
N ALA A 229 -5.39 10.95 -4.50
CA ALA A 229 -5.56 9.52 -4.30
C ALA A 229 -5.61 8.76 -5.65
N LEU A 230 -6.35 9.28 -6.62
CA LEU A 230 -6.42 8.72 -7.98
C LEU A 230 -5.08 8.82 -8.70
N ALA A 231 -4.39 9.96 -8.62
CA ALA A 231 -3.08 10.13 -9.23
C ALA A 231 -2.05 9.12 -8.68
N GLY A 232 -2.02 8.95 -7.35
CA GLY A 232 -1.17 7.97 -6.69
C GLY A 232 -1.50 6.54 -7.10
N MET A 233 -2.80 6.20 -7.16
CA MET A 233 -3.26 4.88 -7.61
C MET A 233 -2.85 4.62 -9.06
N GLY A 234 -3.10 5.56 -9.96
CA GLY A 234 -2.73 5.43 -11.38
C GLY A 234 -1.22 5.26 -11.57
N VAL A 235 -0.39 6.02 -10.84
CA VAL A 235 1.07 5.89 -10.89
C VAL A 235 1.53 4.52 -10.39
N ALA A 236 0.89 3.99 -9.34
CA ALA A 236 1.19 2.66 -8.84
C ALA A 236 0.89 1.54 -9.86
N TYR A 237 -0.05 1.76 -10.78
CA TYR A 237 -0.31 0.85 -11.91
C TYR A 237 0.54 1.14 -13.15
N ALA A 238 0.78 2.42 -13.46
CA ALA A 238 1.52 2.84 -14.64
C ALA A 238 3.03 2.52 -14.54
N LEU A 239 3.64 2.63 -13.35
CA LEU A 239 5.06 2.36 -13.16
C LEU A 239 5.44 0.90 -13.50
N PRO A 240 4.76 -0.13 -12.97
CA PRO A 240 4.95 -1.50 -13.42
C PRO A 240 4.80 -1.66 -14.94
N ALA A 241 3.72 -1.12 -15.52
CA ALA A 241 3.46 -1.31 -16.95
C ALA A 241 4.50 -0.61 -17.83
N ALA A 242 4.95 0.59 -17.46
CA ALA A 242 6.06 1.29 -18.12
C ALA A 242 7.39 0.54 -17.97
N THR A 243 7.64 -0.08 -16.82
CA THR A 243 8.82 -0.93 -16.63
C THR A 243 8.80 -2.11 -17.59
N ILE A 244 7.65 -2.78 -17.75
CA ILE A 244 7.50 -3.87 -18.72
C ILE A 244 7.76 -3.36 -20.15
N ALA A 245 7.25 -2.18 -20.50
CA ALA A 245 7.45 -1.59 -21.82
C ALA A 245 8.92 -1.25 -22.12
N VAL A 246 9.69 -0.78 -21.13
CA VAL A 246 11.10 -0.36 -21.30
C VAL A 246 12.08 -1.52 -21.16
N VAL A 247 11.93 -2.35 -20.13
CA VAL A 247 12.87 -3.42 -19.77
C VAL A 247 12.55 -4.73 -20.52
N GLY A 248 11.36 -4.81 -21.11
CA GLY A 248 10.81 -6.01 -21.74
C GLY A 248 10.12 -6.91 -20.73
N ALA A 249 8.97 -7.46 -21.13
CA ALA A 249 8.11 -8.28 -20.28
C ALA A 249 8.82 -9.48 -19.65
N ARG A 250 9.71 -10.15 -20.41
CA ARG A 250 10.44 -11.32 -19.94
C ARG A 250 11.30 -11.01 -18.71
N ASN A 251 12.08 -9.93 -18.76
CA ASN A 251 13.01 -9.56 -17.71
C ASN A 251 12.29 -8.97 -16.49
N ALA A 252 11.29 -8.12 -16.73
CA ALA A 252 10.47 -7.53 -15.66
C ALA A 252 9.71 -8.62 -14.88
N LEU A 253 9.07 -9.56 -15.60
CA LEU A 253 8.29 -10.63 -14.96
C LEU A 253 9.15 -11.68 -14.29
N ARG A 254 10.33 -12.00 -14.82
CA ARG A 254 11.26 -12.88 -14.11
C ARG A 254 11.59 -12.33 -12.72
N SER A 255 12.01 -11.06 -12.65
CA SER A 255 12.32 -10.39 -11.37
C SER A 255 11.10 -10.26 -10.44
N TRP A 256 9.88 -10.14 -10.98
CA TRP A 256 8.67 -10.05 -10.17
C TRP A 256 8.10 -11.40 -9.74
N ASN A 257 8.28 -12.44 -10.56
CA ASN A 257 7.86 -13.79 -10.26
C ASN A 257 8.77 -14.42 -9.20
N GLU A 258 10.04 -14.01 -9.13
CA GLU A 258 10.99 -14.42 -8.08
C GLU A 258 10.65 -13.82 -6.69
N GLN A 259 9.64 -12.96 -6.56
CA GLN A 259 9.24 -12.40 -5.26
C GLN A 259 8.27 -13.30 -4.45
N ILE A 260 8.57 -13.46 -3.17
CA ILE A 260 7.66 -14.07 -2.18
C ILE A 260 6.63 -13.00 -1.75
N GLY A 261 5.57 -12.78 -2.53
CA GLY A 261 4.55 -11.79 -2.14
C GLY A 261 3.35 -11.53 -3.06
N VAL A 262 2.17 -11.67 -2.44
CA VAL A 262 0.85 -11.03 -2.61
C VAL A 262 0.11 -11.01 -3.95
N LEU A 263 0.70 -10.73 -5.10
CA LEU A 263 -0.09 -10.57 -6.33
C LEU A 263 0.33 -11.58 -7.38
N PRO A 264 -0.61 -12.33 -8.00
CA PRO A 264 -0.32 -13.22 -9.11
C PRO A 264 -0.01 -12.35 -10.32
N TRP A 265 1.22 -11.84 -10.41
CA TRP A 265 1.70 -11.16 -11.61
C TRP A 265 2.10 -12.15 -12.70
N ASP A 266 1.68 -13.41 -12.60
CA ASP A 266 1.90 -14.42 -13.62
C ASP A 266 0.98 -14.15 -14.82
N LEU A 267 1.17 -12.98 -15.43
CA LEU A 267 0.55 -12.54 -16.67
C LEU A 267 0.83 -13.54 -17.79
N ALA A 268 1.94 -14.28 -17.70
CA ALA A 268 2.28 -15.36 -18.62
C ALA A 268 1.28 -16.53 -18.58
N ARG A 269 0.60 -16.77 -17.44
CA ARG A 269 -0.43 -17.81 -17.31
C ARG A 269 -1.86 -17.30 -17.29
N LEU A 270 -2.10 -16.04 -16.89
CA LEU A 270 -3.43 -15.41 -17.01
C LEU A 270 -3.96 -15.37 -18.45
N THR A 271 -3.07 -15.50 -19.44
CA THR A 271 -3.42 -15.57 -20.86
C THR A 271 -3.26 -16.96 -21.47
N GLY A 272 -3.03 -18.00 -20.65
CA GLY A 272 -2.90 -19.39 -21.14
C GLY A 272 -1.63 -19.68 -21.94
N VAL A 273 -0.64 -18.79 -21.93
CA VAL A 273 0.50 -18.86 -22.85
C VAL A 273 1.56 -19.83 -22.32
N ARG A 274 1.37 -21.12 -22.62
CA ARG A 274 2.46 -22.11 -22.64
C ARG A 274 3.40 -21.95 -23.86
N GLU A 275 3.08 -21.06 -24.78
CA GLU A 275 3.76 -20.91 -26.07
C GLU A 275 4.30 -19.49 -26.31
N GLY A 276 5.24 -19.01 -25.49
CA GLY A 276 6.18 -17.93 -25.86
C GLY A 276 5.67 -16.52 -26.22
N VAL A 277 4.37 -16.28 -26.41
CA VAL A 277 3.80 -15.00 -26.88
C VAL A 277 3.20 -14.23 -25.72
N PHE A 278 3.94 -13.27 -25.20
CA PHE A 278 3.48 -12.42 -24.10
C PHE A 278 2.30 -11.53 -24.54
N PRO A 279 1.20 -11.43 -23.77
CA PRO A 279 0.03 -10.62 -24.11
C PRO A 279 0.31 -9.12 -23.89
N VAL A 280 1.10 -8.53 -24.78
CA VAL A 280 1.47 -7.11 -24.73
C VAL A 280 0.24 -6.22 -24.63
N GLU A 281 -0.88 -6.63 -25.23
CA GLU A 281 -2.17 -5.92 -25.18
C GLU A 281 -2.73 -5.77 -23.77
N VAL A 282 -2.63 -6.78 -22.90
CA VAL A 282 -3.12 -6.72 -21.52
C VAL A 282 -2.27 -5.73 -20.71
N VAL A 283 -0.95 -5.77 -20.90
CA VAL A 283 -0.04 -4.82 -20.24
C VAL A 283 -0.25 -3.40 -20.75
N ALA A 284 -0.39 -3.22 -22.06
CA ALA A 284 -0.66 -1.92 -22.68
C ALA A 284 -2.01 -1.35 -22.20
N THR A 285 -3.05 -2.18 -22.13
CA THR A 285 -4.37 -1.77 -21.61
C THR A 285 -4.29 -1.37 -20.15
N THR A 286 -3.57 -2.13 -19.32
CA THR A 286 -3.35 -1.79 -17.91
C THR A 286 -2.54 -0.50 -17.76
N ALA A 287 -1.53 -0.30 -18.61
CA ALA A 287 -0.74 0.93 -18.67
C ALA A 287 -1.63 2.13 -19.01
N LEU A 288 -2.49 1.99 -20.02
CA LEU A 288 -3.40 3.02 -20.49
C LEU A 288 -4.41 3.40 -19.41
N ILE A 289 -5.04 2.41 -18.77
CA ILE A 289 -5.96 2.65 -17.65
C ILE A 289 -5.22 3.38 -16.52
N GLY A 290 -4.02 2.91 -16.15
CA GLY A 290 -3.18 3.56 -15.14
C GLY A 290 -2.88 5.02 -15.49
N ALA A 291 -2.45 5.29 -16.73
CA ALA A 291 -2.15 6.62 -17.23
C ALA A 291 -3.40 7.53 -17.24
N MET A 292 -4.55 7.02 -17.66
CA MET A 292 -5.81 7.76 -17.66
C MET A 292 -6.25 8.12 -16.24
N VAL A 293 -6.19 7.17 -15.31
CA VAL A 293 -6.49 7.40 -13.89
C VAL A 293 -5.51 8.42 -13.30
N THR A 294 -4.23 8.36 -13.66
CA THR A 294 -3.24 9.36 -13.26
C THR A 294 -3.59 10.75 -13.79
N LEU A 295 -3.92 10.86 -15.07
CA LEU A 295 -4.25 12.13 -15.70
C LEU A 295 -5.49 12.76 -15.07
N VAL A 296 -6.58 11.99 -14.92
CA VAL A 296 -7.80 12.44 -14.23
C VAL A 296 -7.49 12.87 -12.81
N GLY A 297 -6.67 12.10 -12.09
CA GLY A 297 -6.20 12.44 -10.75
C GLY A 297 -5.47 13.78 -10.69
N ILE A 298 -4.51 14.01 -11.60
CA ILE A 298 -3.76 15.27 -11.72
C ILE A 298 -4.72 16.43 -12.00
N LEU A 299 -5.63 16.31 -12.97
CA LEU A 299 -6.60 17.34 -13.33
C LEU A 299 -7.54 17.70 -12.16
N LEU A 300 -7.90 16.73 -11.34
CA LEU A 300 -8.70 16.96 -10.13
C LEU A 300 -7.87 17.60 -9.01
N ALA A 301 -6.58 17.27 -8.89
CA ALA A 301 -5.66 17.77 -7.86
C ALA A 301 -5.20 19.21 -8.10
N LEU A 302 -5.19 19.67 -9.35
CA LEU A 302 -4.80 21.03 -9.71
C LEU A 302 -5.80 22.06 -9.14
N PRO A 303 -5.30 23.20 -8.61
CA PRO A 303 -6.16 24.30 -8.18
C PRO A 303 -6.90 24.87 -9.39
N LYS A 304 -8.20 25.15 -9.26
CA LYS A 304 -8.90 25.96 -10.27
C LYS A 304 -8.22 27.32 -10.30
N ARG A 305 -7.69 27.74 -11.46
CA ARG A 305 -7.29 29.12 -11.68
C ARG A 305 -8.54 29.97 -11.41
N ALA A 306 -8.46 30.88 -10.44
CA ALA A 306 -9.48 31.90 -10.30
C ALA A 306 -9.45 32.70 -11.60
N ALA A 307 -10.41 32.44 -12.50
CA ALA A 307 -10.69 33.36 -13.60
C ALA A 307 -10.87 34.75 -12.97
N GLY A 308 -10.15 35.74 -13.50
CA GLY A 308 -9.86 36.98 -12.81
C GLY A 308 -11.08 37.63 -12.16
N ARG A 309 -10.96 37.96 -10.87
CA ARG A 309 -11.65 39.14 -10.35
C ARG A 309 -10.99 40.33 -11.02
N VAL A 310 -11.50 40.71 -12.19
CA VAL A 310 -11.41 42.09 -12.66
C VAL A 310 -12.15 42.90 -11.62
N ARG A 311 -11.40 43.78 -10.94
CA ARG A 311 -11.95 44.80 -10.04
C ARG A 311 -12.73 45.82 -10.84
#